data_AF-A0A7Y0ZEL8-F1
#
_entry.id   AF-A0A7Y0ZEL8-F1
#
_cell.length_a   1.000
_cell.length_b   1.000
_cell.length_c   1.000
_cell.angle_alpha   90.00
_cell.angle_beta   90.00
_cell.angle_gamma   90.00
#
_symmetry.space_group_name_H-M   'P 1'
#
loop_
_entity.id
_entity.type
_entity.pdbx_description
1 polymer ?
#
loop_
_entity_poly.entity_id
_entity_poly.type
_entity_poly.pdbx_seq_one_letter_code
_entity_poly.pdbx_strand_id
1 'polypeptide(L)'
;MQRASFQSRVAPWLVECFGHAIAQDTQERNQRFLEEALELVQACSLTSDEAHQLVDYVFGRDVGEQSQEVGGVMVTLAALCYANSLAMHQSGEVELDRISSPDVMARIREKQKTKPAFSPLPGAHPDR
;
A
#
# COMPACT_ATOMS: atom_id res chain seq x y z
N MET A 1 -10.70 27.54 6.55
CA MET A 1 -10.36 26.76 5.34
C MET A 1 -10.46 25.28 5.70
N GLN A 2 -11.12 24.47 4.86
CA GLN A 2 -11.23 23.03 5.10
C GLN A 2 -9.88 22.36 4.79
N ARG A 3 -9.44 21.42 5.64
CA ARG A 3 -8.22 20.63 5.38
C ARG A 3 -8.41 19.83 4.09
N ALA A 4 -7.39 19.77 3.25
CA ALA A 4 -7.40 18.94 2.04
C ALA A 4 -7.64 17.45 2.41
N SER A 5 -8.29 16.70 1.51
CA SER A 5 -8.54 15.27 1.73
C SER A 5 -7.23 14.50 1.94
N PHE A 6 -7.32 13.34 2.61
CA PHE A 6 -6.16 12.46 2.82
C PHE A 6 -5.46 12.14 1.49
N GLN A 7 -6.22 11.69 0.49
CA GLN A 7 -5.71 11.39 -0.85
C GLN A 7 -5.00 12.59 -1.50
N SER A 8 -5.56 13.80 -1.38
CA SER A 8 -4.96 15.01 -1.95
C SER A 8 -3.62 15.39 -1.30
N ARG A 9 -3.36 14.93 -0.08
CA ARG A 9 -2.08 15.14 0.63
C ARG A 9 -1.06 14.03 0.37
N VAL A 10 -1.50 12.81 0.05
CA VAL A 10 -0.60 11.71 -0.31
C VAL A 10 0.10 11.96 -1.65
N ALA A 11 -0.62 12.50 -2.65
CA ALA A 11 -0.07 12.75 -3.98
C ALA A 11 1.19 13.64 -3.98
N PRO A 12 1.23 14.83 -3.34
CA PRO A 12 2.44 15.65 -3.31
C PRO A 12 3.57 14.98 -2.54
N TRP A 13 3.30 14.28 -1.43
CA TRP A 13 4.32 13.51 -0.70
C TRP A 13 4.95 12.44 -1.60
N LEU A 14 4.14 11.72 -2.37
CA LEU A 14 4.62 10.66 -3.27
C LEU A 14 5.56 11.22 -4.34
N VAL A 15 5.18 12.34 -4.98
CA VAL A 15 6.01 13.02 -5.98
C VAL A 15 7.28 13.57 -5.34
N GLU A 16 7.20 14.15 -4.15
CA GLU A 16 8.37 14.67 -3.44
C GLU A 16 9.33 13.53 -3.05
N CYS A 17 8.80 12.39 -2.62
CA CYS A 17 9.60 11.27 -2.15
C CYS A 17 10.27 10.53 -3.32
N PHE A 18 9.53 10.25 -4.40
CA PHE A 18 9.96 9.33 -5.46
C PHE A 18 10.12 9.96 -6.85
N GLY A 19 9.68 11.21 -7.05
CA GLY A 19 9.60 11.84 -8.37
C GLY A 19 8.40 11.37 -9.20
N HIS A 20 8.11 12.09 -10.29
CA HIS A 20 6.91 11.87 -11.10
C HIS A 20 6.85 10.48 -11.74
N ALA A 21 7.99 9.97 -12.24
CA ALA A 21 8.04 8.69 -12.94
C ALA A 21 7.58 7.53 -12.04
N ILE A 22 8.13 7.43 -10.83
CA ILE A 22 7.76 6.37 -9.87
C ILE A 22 6.37 6.64 -9.28
N ALA A 23 6.01 7.90 -9.05
CA ALA A 23 4.68 8.25 -8.55
C ALA A 23 3.55 7.82 -9.52
N GLN A 24 3.84 7.74 -10.82
CA GLN A 24 2.91 7.34 -11.87
C GLN A 24 3.08 5.89 -12.34
N ASP A 25 4.03 5.14 -11.77
CA ASP A 25 4.24 3.72 -12.10
C ASP A 25 3.12 2.86 -11.49
N THR A 26 2.14 2.51 -12.32
CA THR A 26 0.97 1.73 -11.89
C THR A 26 1.34 0.34 -11.37
N GLN A 27 2.40 -0.27 -11.89
CA GLN A 27 2.83 -1.59 -11.43
C GLN A 27 3.43 -1.50 -10.03
N GLU A 28 4.30 -0.53 -9.80
CA GLU A 28 4.88 -0.33 -8.47
C GLU A 28 3.79 0.07 -7.45
N ARG A 29 2.82 0.91 -7.84
CA ARG A 29 1.71 1.29 -6.96
C ARG A 29 0.83 0.09 -6.59
N ASN A 30 0.55 -0.80 -7.54
CA ASN A 30 -0.18 -2.05 -7.27
C ASN A 30 0.58 -2.95 -6.28
N GLN A 31 1.88 -3.14 -6.49
CA GLN A 31 2.71 -3.99 -5.62
C GLN A 31 2.82 -3.41 -4.20
N ARG A 32 3.02 -2.10 -4.06
CA ARG A 32 3.09 -1.43 -2.75
C ARG A 32 1.77 -1.48 -2.00
N PHE A 33 0.65 -1.31 -2.70
CA PHE A 33 -0.67 -1.46 -2.07
C PHE A 33 -0.89 -2.91 -1.58
N LEU A 34 -0.57 -3.90 -2.41
CA LEU A 34 -0.69 -5.31 -2.03
C LEU A 34 0.19 -5.65 -0.82
N GLU A 35 1.43 -5.17 -0.78
CA GLU A 35 2.35 -5.37 0.34
C GLU A 35 1.77 -4.85 1.67
N GLU A 36 1.26 -3.60 1.70
CA GLU A 36 0.64 -3.03 2.91
C GLU A 36 -0.65 -3.77 3.30
N ALA A 37 -1.45 -4.22 2.32
CA ALA A 37 -2.64 -5.02 2.59
C ALA A 37 -2.26 -6.37 3.23
N LEU A 38 -1.19 -7.02 2.76
CA LEU A 38 -0.65 -8.25 3.31
C LEU A 38 -0.08 -8.04 4.73
N GLU A 39 0.66 -6.96 4.96
CA GLU A 39 1.17 -6.59 6.28
C GLU A 39 0.03 -6.35 7.29
N LEU A 40 -1.05 -5.68 6.86
CA LEU A 40 -2.23 -5.46 7.71
C LEU A 40 -2.92 -6.77 8.08
N VAL A 41 -3.20 -7.65 7.12
CA VAL A 41 -3.89 -8.92 7.44
C VAL A 41 -2.99 -9.87 8.23
N GLN A 42 -1.67 -9.84 8.00
CA GLN A 42 -0.68 -10.53 8.84
C GLN A 42 -0.74 -10.03 10.29
N ALA A 43 -0.77 -8.71 10.50
CA ALA A 43 -0.93 -8.12 11.83
C ALA A 43 -2.27 -8.51 12.49
N CYS A 44 -3.29 -8.79 11.69
CA CYS A 44 -4.57 -9.37 12.12
C CYS A 44 -4.58 -10.91 12.17
N SER A 45 -3.41 -11.55 12.16
CA SER A 45 -3.20 -13.00 12.29
C SER A 45 -3.71 -13.89 11.14
N LEU A 46 -3.94 -13.32 9.94
CA LEU A 46 -4.15 -14.11 8.73
C LEU A 46 -2.86 -14.86 8.37
N THR A 47 -2.97 -16.14 8.06
CA THR A 47 -1.83 -16.96 7.65
C THR A 47 -1.48 -16.74 6.17
N SER A 48 -0.24 -17.04 5.79
CA SER A 48 0.17 -17.02 4.37
C SER A 48 -0.64 -18.00 3.52
N ASP A 49 -1.04 -19.15 4.08
CA ASP A 49 -1.81 -20.16 3.37
C ASP A 49 -3.24 -19.69 3.09
N GLU A 50 -3.86 -18.98 4.04
CA GLU A 50 -5.15 -18.32 3.83
C GLU A 50 -5.03 -17.19 2.80
N ALA A 51 -3.95 -16.41 2.83
CA ALA A 51 -3.70 -15.36 1.84
C ALA A 51 -3.59 -15.95 0.41
N HIS A 52 -2.85 -17.05 0.24
CA HIS A 52 -2.72 -17.71 -1.07
C HIS A 52 -4.05 -18.28 -1.57
N GLN A 53 -4.89 -18.84 -0.69
CA GLN A 53 -6.24 -19.28 -1.08
C GLN A 53 -7.09 -18.13 -1.61
N LEU A 54 -6.98 -16.93 -1.02
CA LEU A 54 -7.68 -15.74 -1.52
C LEU A 54 -7.10 -15.26 -2.85
N VAL A 55 -5.79 -15.35 -3.06
CA VAL A 55 -5.15 -15.07 -4.35
C VAL A 55 -5.76 -15.97 -5.43
N ASP A 56 -5.75 -17.29 -5.22
CA ASP A 56 -6.31 -18.24 -6.20
C ASP A 56 -7.79 -17.98 -6.48
N TYR A 57 -8.57 -17.69 -5.43
CA TYR A 57 -9.98 -17.38 -5.55
C TYR A 57 -10.25 -16.10 -6.35
N VAL A 58 -9.52 -15.00 -6.10
CA VAL A 58 -9.74 -13.72 -6.78
C VAL A 58 -9.24 -13.77 -8.22
N PHE A 59 -8.04 -14.31 -8.46
CA PHE A 59 -7.46 -14.39 -9.80
C PHE A 59 -8.10 -15.48 -10.68
N GLY A 60 -8.92 -16.36 -10.10
CA GLY A 60 -9.75 -17.32 -10.84
C GLY A 60 -11.09 -16.76 -11.36
N ARG A 61 -11.39 -15.47 -11.15
CA ARG A 61 -12.65 -14.81 -11.56
C ARG A 61 -12.41 -13.80 -12.68
N ASP A 62 -13.50 -13.35 -13.31
CA ASP A 62 -13.46 -12.26 -14.27
C ASP A 62 -12.94 -10.96 -13.61
N VAL A 63 -12.18 -10.19 -14.37
CA VAL A 63 -11.60 -8.92 -13.91
C VAL A 63 -12.72 -7.91 -13.63
N GLY A 64 -12.73 -7.35 -12.41
CA GLY A 64 -13.69 -6.33 -11.97
C GLY A 64 -13.42 -4.92 -12.52
N GLU A 65 -14.40 -4.04 -12.35
CA GLU A 65 -14.27 -2.62 -12.70
C GLU A 65 -13.49 -1.87 -11.60
N GLN A 66 -12.52 -1.04 -12.00
CA GLN A 66 -11.55 -0.43 -11.07
C GLN A 66 -12.22 0.41 -9.98
N SER A 67 -13.21 1.24 -10.29
CA SER A 67 -13.89 2.09 -9.31
C SER A 67 -14.70 1.26 -8.30
N GLN A 68 -15.31 0.16 -8.75
CA GLN A 68 -16.00 -0.79 -7.89
C GLN A 68 -15.02 -1.48 -6.93
N GLU A 69 -13.86 -1.94 -7.41
CA GLU A 69 -12.87 -2.59 -6.56
C GLU A 69 -12.24 -1.64 -5.53
N VAL A 70 -12.04 -0.36 -5.91
CA VAL A 70 -11.65 0.69 -4.95
C VAL A 70 -12.70 0.84 -3.85
N GLY A 71 -13.98 0.87 -4.20
CA GLY A 71 -15.08 0.91 -3.23
C GLY A 71 -15.11 -0.31 -2.32
N GLY A 72 -14.90 -1.51 -2.89
CA GLY A 72 -14.81 -2.76 -2.14
C GLY A 72 -13.70 -2.75 -1.10
N VAL A 73 -12.49 -2.36 -1.50
CA VAL A 73 -11.33 -2.20 -0.60
C VAL A 73 -11.62 -1.21 0.54
N MET A 74 -12.22 -0.06 0.24
CA MET A 74 -12.52 0.94 1.27
C MET A 74 -13.51 0.41 2.31
N VAL A 75 -14.55 -0.30 1.87
CA VAL A 75 -15.57 -0.89 2.76
C VAL A 75 -14.97 -1.99 3.63
N THR A 76 -14.17 -2.88 3.05
CA THR A 76 -13.58 -4.01 3.79
C THR A 76 -12.49 -3.55 4.75
N LEU A 77 -11.68 -2.54 4.39
CA LEU A 77 -10.73 -1.92 5.31
C LEU A 77 -11.45 -1.31 6.52
N ALA A 78 -12.54 -0.57 6.29
CA ALA A 78 -13.32 0.01 7.38
C ALA A 78 -13.93 -1.08 8.30
N ALA A 79 -14.45 -2.16 7.72
CA ALA A 79 -14.99 -3.30 8.47
C ALA A 79 -13.90 -4.03 9.28
N LEU A 80 -12.72 -4.25 8.70
CA LEU A 80 -11.58 -4.86 9.39
C LEU A 80 -11.11 -3.99 10.56
N CYS A 81 -11.01 -2.68 10.34
CA CYS A 81 -10.69 -1.73 11.42
C CYS A 81 -11.75 -1.77 12.53
N TYR A 82 -13.04 -1.78 12.19
CA TYR A 82 -14.11 -1.91 13.18
C TYR A 82 -13.99 -3.20 14.00
N ALA A 83 -13.78 -4.35 13.36
CA ALA A 83 -13.64 -5.64 14.03
C ALA A 83 -12.43 -5.69 14.98
N ASN A 84 -11.34 -4.98 14.64
CA ASN A 84 -10.12 -4.91 15.44
C ASN A 84 -10.06 -3.67 16.35
N SER A 85 -11.14 -2.88 16.47
CA SER A 85 -11.19 -1.65 17.28
C SER A 85 -10.11 -0.62 16.90
N LEU A 86 -9.80 -0.51 15.61
CA LEU A 86 -8.83 0.43 15.05
C LEU A 86 -9.51 1.69 14.48
N ALA A 87 -8.91 2.85 14.73
CA ALA A 87 -9.37 4.12 14.18
C ALA A 87 -8.77 4.36 12.78
N MET A 88 -9.41 3.81 11.73
CA MET A 88 -8.93 3.84 10.33
C MET A 88 -8.33 5.20 9.88
N HIS A 89 -9.10 6.28 10.05
CA HIS A 89 -8.65 7.61 9.64
C HIS A 89 -7.48 8.12 10.48
N GLN A 90 -7.50 7.92 11.80
CA GLN A 90 -6.42 8.35 12.67
C GLN A 90 -5.12 7.60 12.37
N SER A 91 -5.18 6.29 12.15
CA SER A 91 -4.02 5.48 11.74
C SER A 91 -3.40 6.00 10.45
N GLY A 92 -4.24 6.34 9.45
CA GLY A 92 -3.78 6.95 8.20
C GLY A 92 -3.07 8.29 8.41
N GLU A 93 -3.65 9.19 9.23
CA GLU A 93 -3.03 10.49 9.53
C GLU A 93 -1.67 10.33 10.25
N VAL A 94 -1.61 9.46 11.27
CA VAL A 94 -0.38 9.20 12.02
C VAL A 94 0.72 8.68 11.10
N GLU A 95 0.38 7.78 10.18
CA GLU A 95 1.36 7.25 9.24
C GLU A 95 1.81 8.29 8.22
N LEU A 96 0.88 9.08 7.66
CA LEU A 96 1.22 10.15 6.73
C LEU A 96 2.13 11.19 7.38
N ASP A 97 1.87 11.57 8.63
CA ASP A 97 2.72 12.50 9.38
C ASP A 97 4.11 11.89 9.63
N ARG A 98 4.18 10.59 9.97
CA ARG A 98 5.45 9.87 10.18
C ARG A 98 6.29 9.82 8.91
N ILE A 99 5.73 9.38 7.78
CA ILE A 99 6.45 9.21 6.51
C ILE A 99 6.81 10.53 5.85
N SER A 100 6.14 11.62 6.25
CA SER A 100 6.46 12.98 5.80
C SER A 100 7.57 13.63 6.62
N SER A 101 8.04 13.01 7.71
CA SER A 101 9.18 13.54 8.46
C SER A 101 10.48 13.45 7.63
N PRO A 102 11.35 14.48 7.66
CA PRO A 102 12.56 14.53 6.83
C PRO A 102 13.44 13.29 6.94
N ASP A 103 13.62 12.76 8.16
CA ASP A 103 14.46 11.59 8.42
C ASP A 103 13.85 10.29 7.89
N VAL A 104 12.52 10.15 7.89
CA VAL A 104 11.86 8.99 7.29
C VAL A 104 11.90 9.10 5.77
N MET A 105 11.63 10.28 5.21
CA MET A 105 11.73 10.52 3.77
C MET A 105 13.13 10.23 3.23
N ALA A 106 14.20 10.66 3.94
CA ALA A 106 15.57 10.37 3.56
C ALA A 106 15.85 8.85 3.51
N ARG A 107 15.36 8.09 4.51
CA ARG A 107 15.49 6.63 4.54
C ARG A 107 14.70 5.94 3.44
N ILE A 108 13.48 6.40 3.14
CA ILE A 108 12.65 5.86 2.06
C ILE A 108 13.36 6.07 0.71
N ARG A 109 13.86 7.29 0.47
CA ARG A 109 14.62 7.61 -0.76
C ARG A 109 15.86 6.73 -0.91
N GLU A 110 16.60 6.50 0.17
CA GLU A 110 17.79 5.64 0.12
C GLU A 110 17.44 4.19 -0.21
N LYS A 111 16.38 3.64 0.39
CA LYS A 111 15.87 2.31 0.04
C LYS A 111 15.41 2.21 -1.41
N GLN A 112 14.82 3.27 -1.96
CA GLN A 112 14.37 3.26 -3.35
C GLN A 112 15.56 3.17 -4.32
N LYS A 113 16.70 3.80 -4.02
CA LYS A 113 17.91 3.73 -4.89
C LYS A 113 18.46 2.32 -5.05
N THR A 114 18.24 1.46 -4.06
CA THR A 114 18.77 0.08 -4.06
C THR A 114 17.74 -0.95 -4.53
N LYS A 115 16.53 -0.51 -4.92
CA LYS A 115 15.47 -1.40 -5.36
C LYS A 115 15.79 -1.97 -6.74
N PRO A 116 15.77 -3.31 -6.93
CA PRO A 116 15.99 -3.90 -8.26
C PRO A 116 14.84 -3.56 -9.20
N ALA A 117 15.14 -3.22 -10.45
CA ALA A 117 14.16 -2.78 -11.44
C ALA A 117 13.13 -3.86 -11.85
N PHE A 118 13.39 -5.14 -11.55
CA PHE A 118 12.61 -6.27 -12.08
C PHE A 118 11.96 -7.16 -11.01
N SER A 119 11.98 -6.76 -9.73
CA SER A 119 11.36 -7.54 -8.67
C SER A 119 10.56 -6.68 -7.69
N PRO A 120 9.34 -7.11 -7.30
CA PRO A 120 8.62 -6.50 -6.20
C PRO A 120 9.32 -6.71 -4.84
N LEU A 121 10.16 -7.74 -4.74
CA LEU A 121 10.75 -8.17 -3.48
C LEU A 121 12.14 -7.57 -3.27
N PRO A 122 12.46 -7.11 -2.04
CA PRO A 122 13.79 -6.62 -1.70
C PRO A 122 14.84 -7.75 -1.79
N GLY A 123 16.06 -7.41 -2.23
CA GLY A 123 17.20 -8.32 -2.30
C GLY A 123 17.52 -8.84 -3.71
N ALA A 124 18.72 -9.42 -3.85
CA ALA A 124 19.11 -10.15 -5.05
C ALA A 124 18.37 -11.49 -5.07
N HIS A 125 17.58 -11.74 -6.12
CA HIS A 125 16.93 -13.03 -6.34
C HIS A 125 17.97 -13.93 -7.02
N PRO A 126 18.56 -14.93 -6.34
CA PRO A 126 19.68 -15.68 -6.88
C PRO A 126 19.30 -16.58 -8.07
N ASP A 127 18.01 -16.84 -8.28
CA ASP A 127 17.56 -17.81 -9.27
C ASP A 127 16.38 -17.26 -10.10
N ARG A 128 16.72 -16.70 -11.25
CA ARG A 128 15.90 -16.70 -12.47
C ARG A 128 16.80 -16.88 -13.68
#